data_AF-A0A1G7DK74-F1
#
_entry.id   AF-A0A1G7DK74-F1
#
_cell.length_a   1.000
_cell.length_b   1.000
_cell.length_c   1.000
_cell.angle_alpha   90.00
_cell.angle_beta   90.00
_cell.angle_gamma   90.00
#
_symmetry.space_group_name_H-M   'P 1'
#
loop_
_entity.id
_entity.type
_entity.pdbx_description
1 polymer ?
#
loop_
_entity_poly.entity_id
_entity_poly.type
_entity_poly.pdbx_seq_one_letter_code
_entity_poly.pdbx_strand_id
1 'polypeptide(L)' 'MAMTLIQTAKLNGVDPQAWLTDVLERIVSGRTKVTELDTLLPWNWKPNNSAAVPAVAA' A
#
# COMPACT_ATOMS: atom_id res chain seq x y z
N MET A 1 18.38 -14.61 2.02
CA MET A 1 18.13 -13.43 1.16
C MET A 1 16.84 -12.78 1.64
N ALA A 2 16.92 -11.80 2.54
CA ALA A 2 15.76 -11.09 3.04
C ALA A 2 15.73 -9.71 2.38
N MET A 3 14.90 -9.55 1.35
CA MET A 3 14.61 -8.23 0.80
C MET A 3 13.53 -7.64 1.68
N THR A 4 13.83 -6.55 2.37
CA THR A 4 12.80 -5.85 3.16
C THR A 4 11.66 -5.44 2.22
N LEU A 5 10.44 -5.32 2.75
CA LEU A 5 9.28 -4.85 1.99
C LEU A 5 9.57 -3.49 1.34
N ILE A 6 10.28 -2.61 2.06
CA ILE A 6 10.74 -1.31 1.56
C ILE A 6 11.68 -1.47 0.36
N GLN A 7 12.69 -2.35 0.45
CA GLN A 7 13.60 -2.59 -0.66
C GLN A 7 12.85 -3.14 -1.89
N THR A 8 11.88 -4.01 -1.67
CA THR A 8 11.03 -4.57 -2.73
C THR A 8 10.21 -3.48 -3.43
N ALA A 9 9.61 -2.55 -2.69
CA ALA A 9 8.89 -1.42 -3.27
C ALA A 9 9.80 -0.54 -4.13
N LYS A 10 10.99 -0.19 -3.62
CA LYS A 10 11.99 0.59 -4.38
C LYS A 10 12.40 -0.08 -5.69
N LEU A 11 12.64 -1.39 -5.66
CA LEU A 11 13.01 -2.16 -6.85
C LEU A 11 11.88 -2.23 -7.89
N ASN A 12 10.63 -2.10 -7.47
CA ASN A 12 9.46 -2.05 -8.37
C ASN A 12 9.10 -0.62 -8.81
N GLY A 13 9.92 0.38 -8.50
CA GLY A 13 9.65 1.78 -8.86
C GLY A 13 8.47 2.41 -8.10
N VAL A 14 8.04 1.77 -7.01
CA VAL A 14 6.93 2.22 -6.18
C VAL A 14 7.45 3.04 -5.02
N ASP A 15 6.77 4.15 -4.71
CA ASP A 15 7.07 4.93 -3.51
C ASP A 15 6.82 4.09 -2.25
N PRO A 16 7.86 3.78 -1.45
CA PRO A 16 7.71 2.84 -0.32
C PRO A 16 6.78 3.36 0.77
N GLN A 17 6.72 4.68 0.95
CA GLN A 17 5.90 5.30 2.00
C GLN A 17 4.43 5.24 1.61
N ALA A 18 4.08 5.68 0.39
CA ALA A 18 2.71 5.64 -0.12
C ALA A 18 2.16 4.21 -0.16
N TRP A 19 2.98 3.26 -0.63
CA TRP A 19 2.60 1.85 -0.67
C TRP A 19 2.38 1.27 0.73
N LEU A 20 3.33 1.46 1.64
CA LEU A 20 3.23 0.88 2.98
C LEU A 20 2.05 1.46 3.75
N THR A 21 1.80 2.77 3.65
CA THR A 21 0.64 3.42 4.28
C THR A 21 -0.66 2.81 3.77
N ASP A 22 -0.86 2.71 2.45
CA ASP A 22 -2.09 2.15 1.89
C ASP A 22 -2.29 0.67 2.25
N VAL A 23 -1.22 -0.12 2.19
CA VAL A 23 -1.27 -1.54 2.56
C VAL A 23 -1.65 -1.70 4.03
N LEU A 24 -1.04 -0.94 4.94
CA LEU A 24 -1.36 -0.98 6.37
C LEU A 24 -2.80 -0.53 6.63
N GLU A 25 -3.26 0.56 5.99
CA GLU A 25 -4.64 1.02 6.11
C GLU A 25 -5.66 -0.03 5.63
N ARG A 26 -5.40 -0.70 4.52
CA ARG A 26 -6.28 -1.75 3.99
C ARG A 26 -6.35 -2.98 4.90
N ILE A 27 -5.23 -3.36 5.50
CA ILE A 27 -5.15 -4.47 6.46
C ILE A 27 -5.93 -4.12 7.73
N VAL A 28 -5.69 -2.95 8.31
CA VAL A 28 -6.34 -2.52 9.56
C VAL A 28 -7.83 -2.27 9.38
N SER A 29 -8.24 -1.71 8.23
CA SER A 29 -9.65 -1.48 7.91
C SER A 29 -10.44 -2.74 7.55
N GLY A 30 -9.77 -3.90 7.40
CA GLY A 30 -10.41 -5.15 6.97
C GLY A 30 -10.98 -5.09 5.55
N ARG A 31 -10.64 -4.06 4.76
CA ARG A 31 -11.09 -3.89 3.37
C ARG A 31 -10.48 -4.92 2.43
N THR A 32 -9.36 -5.52 2.81
CA THR A 32 -8.68 -6.55 2.02
C THR A 32 -8.70 -7.87 2.76
N LYS A 33 -9.19 -8.92 2.10
CA LYS A 33 -9.18 -10.27 2.65
C LYS A 33 -7.76 -10.84 2.58
N VAL A 34 -7.46 -11.78 3.47
CA VAL A 34 -6.16 -12.47 3.49
C VAL A 34 -5.84 -13.13 2.14
N THR A 35 -6.86 -13.63 1.45
CA THR A 35 -6.75 -14.24 0.10
C THR A 35 -6.43 -13.25 -1.01
N GLU A 36 -6.49 -11.95 -0.75
CA GLU A 36 -6.26 -10.88 -1.72
C GLU A 36 -4.99 -10.08 -1.41
N LEU A 37 -4.18 -10.51 -0.43
CA LEU A 37 -2.94 -9.82 -0.05
C LEU A 37 -1.90 -9.78 -1.18
N ASP A 38 -1.95 -10.71 -2.12
CA ASP A 38 -1.10 -10.73 -3.31
C ASP A 38 -1.34 -9.51 -4.23
N THR A 39 -2.55 -8.95 -4.19
CA THR A 39 -2.91 -7.72 -4.92
C THR A 39 -2.29 -6.47 -4.31
N LEU A 40 -1.84 -6.56 -3.05
CA LEU A 40 -1.17 -5.49 -2.33
C LEU A 40 0.36 -5.52 -2.50
N LEU A 41 0.91 -6.52 -3.20
CA LEU A 41 2.34 -6.59 -3.46
C LEU A 41 2.77 -5.43 -4.38
N PRO A 42 4.00 -4.90 -4.27
CA PRO A 42 4.40 -3.68 -4.95
C PRO A 42 4.21 -3.70 -6.47
N TRP A 43 4.38 -4.84 -7.12
CA TRP A 43 4.19 -5.01 -8.56
C TRP A 43 2.73 -5.09 -9.01
N ASN A 44 1.81 -5.42 -8.10
CA ASN A 44 0.36 -5.47 -8.34
C ASN A 44 -0.38 -4.29 -7.74
N TRP A 45 0.31 -3.50 -6.91
CA TRP A 45 -0.29 -2.44 -6.11
C TRP A 45 -0.90 -1.36 -7.01
N LYS A 46 -2.18 -1.10 -6.78
CA LYS A 46 -2.91 0.01 -7.39
C LYS A 46 -3.28 0.98 -6.28
N PRO A 47 -2.74 2.21 -6.30
CA PRO A 47 -3.09 3.22 -5.31
C PRO A 47 -4.60 3.44 -5.38
N ASN A 48 -5.25 3.27 -4.23
CA ASN A 48 -6.64 3.68 -4.10
C ASN A 48 -6.64 5.21 -4.09
N ASN A 49 -7.14 5.82 -5.16
CA ASN A 49 -7.42 7.26 -5.17
C ASN A 49 -8.50 7.68 -4.13
N SER A 50 -8.91 6.77 -3.25
CA SER A 50 -9.85 6.99 -2.16
C SER A 50 -9.23 7.66 -0.94
N ALA A 51 -7.90 7.79 -0.87
CA ALA A 51 -7.21 8.65 0.09
C ALA A 51 -7.13 10.11 -0.41
N ALA A 52 -8.20 10.62 -1.04
CA ALA A 52 -8.48 12.04 -0.92
C ALA A 52 -8.90 12.27 0.53
N VAL A 53 -7.92 12.43 1.42
CA VAL A 53 -8.13 13.12 2.70
C VAL A 53 -8.85 14.41 2.32
N PRO A 54 -10.09 14.68 2.79
CA PRO A 54 -10.64 16.00 2.63
C PRO A 54 -9.65 16.90 3.34
N ALA A 55 -8.97 17.76 2.57
CA ALA A 55 -8.17 18.83 3.12
C ALA A 55 -9.03 19.48 4.20
N VAL A 56 -8.62 19.31 5.45
CA VAL A 56 -9.32 19.85 6.60
C VAL A 56 -9.45 21.34 6.34
N ALA A 57 -10.69 21.75 6.04
CA ALA A 57 -11.10 23.12 6.09
C ALA A 57 -11.19 23.50 7.57
N ALA A 58 -10.23 24.29 8.05
CA ALA A 58 -10.35 25.29 9.11
C ALA A 58 -8.96 25.84 9.45
#